data_AF-A0A392T5P4-F1
#
_entry.id   AF-A0A392T5P4-F1
#
_cell.length_a   1.000
_cell.length_b   1.000
_cell.length_c   1.000
_cell.angle_alpha   90.00
_cell.angle_beta   90.00
_cell.angle_gamma   90.00
#
_symmetry.space_group_name_H-M   'P 1'
#
loop_
_entity.id
_entity.type
_entity.pdbx_description
1 polymer ?
#
loop_
_entity_poly.entity_id
_entity_poly.type
_entity_poly.pdbx_seq_one_letter_code
_entity_poly.pdbx_strand_id
1 'polypeptide(L)' 'MEEIDKVVEEVEKVKKEWNEAYSKTQDHIKAIREYGKSGRSKEDEKNSLARLNGIAQDGLSFLSSLDFNLDLLAPQLPTQ' A
#
# COMPACT_ATOMS: atom_id res chain seq x y z
N MET A 1 9.20 -17.23 25.49
CA MET A 1 9.95 -17.39 24.22
C MET A 1 8.97 -17.42 23.04
N GLU A 2 7.90 -18.22 23.06
CA GLU A 2 6.90 -18.28 21.97
C GLU A 2 6.25 -16.95 21.53
N GLU A 3 6.01 -15.99 22.43
CA GLU A 3 5.36 -14.72 22.06
C GLU A 3 6.27 -13.78 21.27
N ILE A 4 7.57 -13.78 21.57
CA ILE A 4 8.57 -12.97 20.86
C ILE A 4 8.72 -13.49 19.42
N ASP A 5 8.74 -14.81 19.24
CA ASP A 5 8.83 -15.42 17.91
C ASP A 5 7.61 -15.06 17.05
N LYS A 6 6.40 -14.99 17.65
CA LYS A 6 5.18 -14.54 16.97
C LYS A 6 5.22 -13.07 16.58
N VAL A 7 5.76 -12.20 17.42
CA VAL A 7 5.94 -10.77 17.09
C VAL A 7 6.90 -10.62 15.90
N VAL A 8 8.01 -11.36 15.90
CA VAL A 8 8.97 -11.34 14.78
C VAL A 8 8.32 -11.83 13.48
N GLU A 9 7.56 -12.92 13.54
CA GLU A 9 6.84 -13.45 12.37
C GLU A 9 5.83 -12.44 11.81
N GLU A 10 5.03 -11.81 12.68
CA GLU A 10 4.03 -10.82 12.25
C GLU A 10 4.71 -9.56 11.69
N VAL A 11 5.84 -9.11 12.24
CA VAL A 11 6.63 -8.00 11.67
C VAL A 11 7.12 -8.32 10.26
N GLU A 12 7.69 -9.51 10.04
CA GLU A 12 8.17 -9.91 8.72
C GLU A 12 7.02 -10.06 7.70
N LYS A 13 5.88 -10.56 8.15
CA LYS A 13 4.66 -10.62 7.34
C LYS A 13 4.16 -9.22 6.95
N VAL A 14 4.04 -8.31 7.91
CA VAL A 14 3.60 -6.92 7.65
C VAL A 14 4.57 -6.20 6.71
N LYS A 15 5.88 -6.38 6.87
CA LYS A 15 6.89 -5.84 5.92
C LYS A 15 6.71 -6.38 4.50
N LYS A 16 6.44 -7.68 4.36
CA LYS A 16 6.21 -8.30 3.06
C LYS A 16 4.94 -7.75 2.41
N GLU A 17 3.85 -7.69 3.17
CA GLU A 17 2.58 -7.12 2.71
C GLU A 17 2.72 -5.64 2.32
N TRP A 18 3.50 -4.87 3.09
CA TRP A 18 3.77 -3.47 2.80
C TRP A 18 4.51 -3.30 1.47
N ASN A 19 5.56 -4.08 1.21
CA ASN A 19 6.31 -4.03 -0.05
C ASN A 19 5.44 -4.39 -1.27
N GLU A 20 4.58 -5.40 -1.13
CA GLU A 20 3.65 -5.80 -2.19
C GLU A 20 2.59 -4.72 -2.44
N ALA A 21 1.99 -4.18 -1.37
CA ALA A 21 1.02 -3.09 -1.45
C ALA A 21 1.65 -1.81 -2.03
N TYR A 22 2.90 -1.53 -1.70
CA TYR A 22 3.64 -0.37 -2.19
C TYR A 22 3.83 -0.46 -3.70
N SER A 23 4.31 -1.60 -4.17
CA SER A 23 4.52 -1.85 -5.61
C SER A 23 3.22 -1.67 -6.39
N LYS A 24 2.12 -2.27 -5.93
CA LYS A 24 0.79 -2.14 -6.56
C LYS A 24 0.29 -0.69 -6.54
N THR A 25 0.43 0.01 -5.43
CA THR A 25 -0.01 1.41 -5.28
C THR A 25 0.80 2.33 -6.20
N GLN A 26 2.11 2.11 -6.34
CA GLN A 26 2.93 2.84 -7.31
C GLN A 26 2.47 2.62 -8.74
N ASP A 27 2.11 1.39 -9.12
CA ASP A 27 1.63 1.10 -10.47
C ASP A 27 0.27 1.76 -10.75
N HIS A 28 -0.63 1.82 -9.77
CA HIS A 28 -1.86 2.61 -9.89
C HIS A 28 -1.60 4.11 -10.07
N ILE A 29 -0.65 4.67 -9.32
CA ILE A 29 -0.23 6.09 -9.47
C ILE A 29 0.39 6.33 -10.85
N LYS A 30 1.20 5.42 -11.37
CA LYS A 30 1.74 5.49 -12.74
C LYS A 30 0.61 5.45 -13.77
N ALA A 31 -0.37 4.56 -13.61
CA ALA A 31 -1.52 4.46 -14.50
C ALA A 31 -2.32 5.78 -14.53
N ILE A 32 -2.53 6.43 -13.37
CA ILE A 32 -3.14 7.78 -13.29
C ILE A 32 -2.30 8.81 -14.08
N ARG A 33 -0.98 8.81 -13.90
CA ARG A 33 -0.08 9.74 -14.62
C ARG A 33 -0.10 9.52 -16.13
N GLU A 34 -0.15 8.28 -16.58
CA GLU A 34 -0.20 7.93 -18.01
C GLU A 34 -1.57 8.24 -18.61
N TYR A 35 -2.62 8.10 -17.83
CA TYR A 35 -3.98 8.47 -18.23
C TYR A 35 -4.07 9.93 -18.72
N GLY A 36 -3.42 10.85 -17.99
CA GLY A 36 -3.36 12.26 -18.38
C GLY A 36 -2.58 12.55 -19.67
N LYS A 37 -1.89 11.55 -20.25
CA LYS A 37 -1.13 11.66 -21.50
C LYS A 37 -1.82 11.03 -22.70
N SER A 38 -2.76 10.11 -22.49
CA SER A 38 -3.53 9.49 -23.58
C SER A 38 -4.64 10.43 -24.00
N GLY A 39 -4.71 10.86 -25.26
CA GLY A 39 -5.80 11.70 -25.77
C GLY A 39 -7.09 10.91 -26.04
N ARG A 40 -7.65 10.24 -25.03
CA ARG A 40 -8.92 9.51 -25.13
C ARG A 40 -10.10 10.49 -24.95
N SER A 41 -11.29 10.02 -25.31
CA SER A 41 -12.54 10.80 -25.25
C SER A 41 -12.89 11.17 -23.80
N LYS A 42 -13.19 12.45 -23.54
CA LYS A 42 -13.40 13.07 -22.21
C LYS A 42 -14.45 12.40 -21.30
N GLU A 43 -15.37 11.59 -21.83
CA GLU A 43 -16.45 10.96 -21.06
C GLU A 43 -16.05 9.57 -20.52
N ASP A 44 -15.51 8.69 -21.37
CA ASP A 44 -14.85 7.45 -20.93
C ASP A 44 -13.64 7.75 -20.04
N GLU A 45 -13.02 8.92 -20.26
CA GLU A 45 -11.88 9.36 -19.48
C GLU A 45 -12.23 9.68 -18.02
N LYS A 46 -13.40 10.27 -17.74
CA LYS A 46 -13.72 10.69 -16.37
C LYS A 46 -14.02 9.51 -15.44
N ASN A 47 -14.77 8.52 -15.93
CA ASN A 47 -15.15 7.35 -15.14
C ASN A 47 -13.92 6.49 -14.79
N SER A 48 -13.02 6.25 -15.73
CA SER A 48 -11.84 5.42 -15.45
C SER A 48 -10.81 6.15 -14.59
N LEU A 49 -10.66 7.47 -14.71
CA LEU A 49 -9.76 8.26 -13.86
C LEU A 49 -10.25 8.32 -12.41
N ALA A 50 -11.55 8.58 -12.19
CA ALA A 50 -12.13 8.59 -10.85
C ALA A 50 -11.94 7.23 -10.16
N ARG A 51 -12.14 6.12 -10.90
CA ARG A 51 -11.90 4.77 -10.41
C ARG A 51 -10.42 4.52 -10.08
N LEU A 52 -9.50 4.91 -10.97
CA LEU A 52 -8.06 4.76 -10.72
C LEU A 52 -7.60 5.55 -9.49
N ASN A 53 -8.10 6.78 -9.32
CA ASN A 53 -7.83 7.59 -8.13
C ASN A 53 -8.36 6.93 -6.85
N GLY A 54 -9.58 6.37 -6.87
CA GLY A 54 -10.12 5.63 -5.74
C GLY A 54 -9.23 4.45 -5.35
N ILE A 55 -8.82 3.63 -6.33
CA ILE A 55 -7.93 2.49 -6.09
C ILE A 55 -6.57 2.93 -5.53
N ALA A 56 -6.01 4.04 -6.02
CA ALA A 56 -4.75 4.56 -5.49
C ALA A 56 -4.91 5.08 -4.06
N GLN A 57 -6.03 5.75 -3.74
CA GLN A 57 -6.33 6.22 -2.37
C GLN A 57 -6.55 5.06 -1.40
N ASP A 58 -7.23 3.99 -1.83
CA ASP A 58 -7.39 2.76 -1.05
C ASP A 58 -6.02 2.12 -0.78
N GLY A 59 -5.15 2.05 -1.78
CA GLY A 59 -3.78 1.56 -1.64
C GLY A 59 -2.94 2.38 -0.66
N LEU A 60 -3.03 3.72 -0.72
CA LEU A 60 -2.36 4.62 0.23
C LEU A 60 -2.89 4.44 1.66
N SER A 61 -4.20 4.28 1.81
CA SER A 61 -4.82 4.05 3.12
C SER A 61 -4.38 2.71 3.71
N PHE A 62 -4.30 1.67 2.88
CA PHE A 62 -3.80 0.36 3.31
C PHE A 62 -2.34 0.41 3.72
N LEU A 63 -1.47 1.09 2.95
CA LEU A 63 -0.06 1.29 3.33
C LEU A 63 0.08 2.01 4.67
N SER A 64 -0.72 3.04 4.92
CA SER A 64 -0.73 3.75 6.20
C SER A 64 -1.15 2.83 7.36
N SER A 65 -2.08 1.91 7.14
CA SER A 65 -2.49 0.93 8.16
C SER A 65 -1.38 -0.07 8.50
N LEU A 66 -0.61 -0.50 7.49
CA LEU A 66 0.52 -1.40 7.67
C LEU A 66 1.68 -0.70 8.38
N ASP A 67 1.92 0.57 8.06
CA ASP A 67 2.92 1.41 8.74
C ASP A 67 2.58 1.55 10.24
N PHE A 68 1.31 1.83 10.56
CA PHE A 68 0.84 1.84 11.94
C PHE A 68 1.03 0.48 12.65
N ASN A 69 0.78 -0.63 11.97
CA ASN A 69 1.01 -1.96 12.52
C ASN A 69 2.50 -2.20 12.80
N LEU A 70 3.40 -1.73 11.95
CA LEU A 70 4.84 -1.79 12.20
C LEU A 70 5.25 -0.95 13.41
N ASP A 71 4.71 0.26 13.56
CA ASP A 71 4.95 1.11 14.73
C ASP A 71 4.47 0.47 16.03
N LEU A 72 3.37 -0.29 15.98
CA LEU A 72 2.86 -1.03 17.13
C LEU A 72 3.75 -2.23 17.49
N LEU A 73 4.28 -2.92 16.49
CA LEU A 73 5.05 -4.15 16.67
C LEU A 73 6.55 -3.90 16.94
N ALA A 74 7.13 -2.83 16.39
CA ALA A 74 8.56 -2.53 16.49
C ALA A 74 9.08 -2.41 17.95
N PRO A 75 8.36 -1.79 18.91
CA PRO A 75 8.79 -1.73 20.31
C PRO A 75 8.76 -3.08 21.03
N GLN A 76 8.04 -4.06 20.49
CA GLN A 76 7.88 -5.41 21.06
C GLN A 76 8.95 -6.39 20.55
N LEU A 77 9.77 -5.96 19.58
CA LEU A 77 10.90 -6.73 19.12
C LEU A 77 11.94 -6.87 20.24
N PRO A 78 12.62 -8.02 20.33
CA PRO A 78 13.65 -8.21 21.34
C PRO A 78 14.75 -7.18 21.12
N THR A 79 14.93 -6.30 22.11
CA THR A 79 16.10 -5.42 22.18
C THR A 79 17.34 -6.28 22.34
N GLN A 80 18.33 -6.08 21.46
CA GLN A 80 19.66 -6.66 21.65
C GLN A 80 20.33 -6.11 22.91
#